data_AF-A0A946ZJQ4-F1
#
_entry.id   AF-A0A946ZJQ4-F1
#
_cell.length_a   1.000
_cell.length_b   1.000
_cell.length_c   1.000
_cell.angle_alpha   90.00
_cell.angle_beta   90.00
_cell.angle_gamma   90.00
#
_symmetry.space_group_name_H-M   'P 1'
#
loop_
_entity.id
_entity.type
_entity.pdbx_description
1 polymer ?
#
loop_
_entity_poly.entity_id
_entity_poly.type
_entity_poly.pdbx_seq_one_letter_code
_entity_poly.pdbx_strand_id
1 'polypeptide(L)'
;MLTTPEVQGSNQLNTLTDVDILLTVKASKLFPLRNPSQSDIANFTQLFDGKNTCPFGESKANFITDVFLNHNVKWKAVLFDHSGADKDYSVEVLAYNYKNTTNSRRIFSQDRINRSNGKVEGRVLNDPELLEKLNDYGIEFKMTHERNGSKTIDMDPKLKVKPRQ
;
A
#
# COMPACT_ATOMS: atom_id res chain seq x y z
N MET A 1 21.18 25.59 47.90
CA MET A 1 20.10 25.85 46.93
C MET A 1 20.52 25.22 45.62
N LEU A 2 19.91 24.10 45.24
CA LEU A 2 20.13 23.41 43.97
C LEU A 2 18.76 23.29 43.33
N THR A 3 18.56 24.03 42.24
CA THR A 3 17.34 24.03 41.44
C THR A 3 17.33 22.81 40.54
N THR A 4 16.35 21.93 40.75
CA THR A 4 15.98 20.85 39.84
C THR A 4 15.40 21.46 38.55
N PRO A 5 15.78 21.03 37.34
CA PRO A 5 14.99 21.33 36.17
C PRO A 5 13.85 20.31 36.04
N GLU A 6 12.61 20.79 36.16
CA GLU A 6 11.44 20.09 35.68
C GLU A 6 11.55 19.91 34.17
N VAL A 7 11.66 18.67 33.71
CA VAL A 7 11.48 18.34 32.30
C VAL A 7 9.98 18.17 32.07
N GLN A 8 9.36 19.26 31.61
CA GLN A 8 8.08 19.20 30.90
C GLN A 8 8.28 18.44 29.59
N GLY A 9 7.78 17.21 29.53
CA GLY A 9 7.71 16.38 28.34
C GLY A 9 6.28 15.96 28.06
N SER A 10 5.38 16.92 27.86
CA SER A 10 4.08 16.66 27.25
C SER A 10 4.25 16.36 25.76
N ASN A 11 3.44 15.42 25.26
CA ASN A 11 3.27 14.96 23.87
C ASN A 11 4.08 13.72 23.52
N GLN A 12 3.43 12.55 23.59
CA GLN A 12 3.01 11.78 22.40
C GLN A 12 2.01 10.69 22.85
N LEU A 13 0.71 11.02 22.88
CA LEU A 13 -0.30 9.98 22.76
C LEU A 13 -0.22 9.50 21.29
N ASN A 14 0.59 8.48 21.03
CA ASN A 14 0.68 7.83 19.74
C ASN A 14 -0.69 7.24 19.38
N THR A 15 -1.52 7.99 18.65
CA THR A 15 -2.72 7.44 18.03
C THR A 15 -2.30 6.65 16.78
N LEU A 16 -1.77 5.43 16.99
CA LEU A 16 -1.34 4.46 15.97
C LEU A 16 -2.52 4.01 15.10
N THR A 17 -2.90 4.82 14.12
CA THR A 17 -4.10 4.55 13.32
C THR A 17 -3.99 4.92 11.84
N ASP A 18 -2.86 5.52 11.43
CA ASP A 18 -2.42 5.54 10.04
C ASP A 18 -1.82 4.17 9.66
N VAL A 19 -2.02 3.75 8.42
CA VAL A 19 -1.54 2.46 7.91
C VAL A 19 -0.63 2.66 6.70
N ASP A 20 0.58 2.08 6.76
CA ASP A 20 1.53 2.03 5.65
C ASP A 20 1.50 0.63 5.01
N ILE A 21 1.13 0.55 3.73
CA ILE A 21 1.14 -0.68 2.93
C ILE A 21 2.38 -0.66 2.03
N LEU A 22 3.29 -1.60 2.25
CA LEU A 22 4.54 -1.77 1.53
C LEU A 22 4.43 -2.89 0.49
N LEU A 23 4.62 -2.52 -0.77
CA LEU A 23 4.80 -3.43 -1.90
C LEU A 23 6.29 -3.71 -2.12
N THR A 24 6.70 -4.96 -2.03
CA THR A 24 8.05 -5.40 -2.40
C THR A 24 8.01 -6.12 -3.74
N VAL A 25 8.88 -5.75 -4.69
CA VAL A 25 8.85 -6.25 -6.08
C VAL A 25 10.19 -6.85 -6.50
N LYS A 26 10.17 -8.07 -7.06
CA LYS A 26 11.30 -8.68 -7.79
C LYS A 26 11.29 -8.20 -9.24
N ALA A 27 11.74 -6.96 -9.47
CA ALA A 27 11.58 -6.27 -10.75
C ALA A 27 12.27 -7.00 -11.91
N SER A 28 13.46 -7.55 -11.68
CA SER A 28 14.24 -8.31 -12.66
C SER A 28 13.54 -9.56 -13.18
N LYS A 29 12.57 -10.11 -12.43
CA LYS A 29 11.76 -11.27 -12.83
C LYS A 29 10.42 -10.88 -13.44
N LEU A 30 9.77 -9.84 -12.91
CA LEU A 30 8.46 -9.42 -13.37
C LEU A 30 8.50 -8.56 -14.66
N PHE A 31 9.49 -7.68 -14.78
CA PHE A 31 9.61 -6.75 -15.90
C PHE A 31 9.71 -7.42 -17.29
N PRO A 32 10.48 -8.52 -17.47
CA PRO A 32 10.62 -9.16 -18.78
C PRO A 32 9.36 -9.86 -19.28
N LEU A 33 8.38 -10.15 -18.41
CA LEU A 33 7.12 -10.74 -18.83
C LEU A 33 6.37 -9.75 -19.71
N ARG A 34 5.74 -10.17 -20.81
CA ARG A 34 5.01 -9.25 -21.69
C ARG A 34 3.69 -8.81 -21.06
N ASN A 35 2.81 -9.77 -20.77
CA ASN A 35 1.48 -9.55 -20.19
C ASN A 35 1.32 -10.46 -18.95
N PRO A 36 1.91 -10.09 -17.80
CA PRO A 36 1.89 -10.94 -16.62
C PRO A 36 0.45 -11.10 -16.11
N SER A 37 0.08 -12.34 -15.81
CA SER A 37 -1.18 -12.68 -15.14
C SER A 37 -1.12 -12.28 -13.66
N GLN A 38 -2.27 -12.30 -12.97
CA GLN A 38 -2.30 -12.10 -11.50
C GLN A 38 -1.47 -13.15 -10.74
N SER A 39 -1.35 -14.38 -11.29
CA SER A 39 -0.47 -15.41 -10.73
C SER A 39 1.01 -15.05 -10.89
N ASP A 40 1.41 -14.56 -12.06
CA ASP A 40 2.78 -14.09 -12.30
C ASP A 40 3.13 -12.91 -11.38
N ILE A 41 2.19 -11.96 -11.25
CA ILE A 41 2.34 -10.82 -10.35
C ILE A 41 2.50 -11.31 -8.91
N ALA A 42 1.66 -12.25 -8.45
CA ALA A 42 1.75 -12.83 -7.11
C ALA A 42 3.12 -13.47 -6.83
N ASN A 43 3.70 -14.20 -7.78
CA ASN A 43 5.01 -14.85 -7.64
C ASN A 43 6.17 -13.87 -7.44
N PHE A 44 6.05 -12.65 -7.98
CA PHE A 44 7.13 -11.65 -7.98
C PHE A 44 6.84 -10.41 -7.15
N THR A 45 5.77 -10.42 -6.36
CA THR A 45 5.43 -9.33 -5.44
C THR A 45 5.03 -9.85 -4.06
N GLN A 46 5.23 -9.01 -3.05
CA GLN A 46 4.80 -9.23 -1.67
C GLN A 46 4.18 -7.95 -1.11
N LEU A 47 3.17 -8.06 -0.26
CA LEU A 47 2.55 -6.95 0.47
C LEU A 47 2.75 -7.10 1.98
N PHE A 48 2.93 -5.99 2.68
CA PHE A 48 3.02 -5.93 4.14
C PHE A 48 2.39 -4.63 4.65
N ASP A 49 1.56 -4.68 5.70
CA ASP A 49 0.88 -3.49 6.26
C ASP A 49 1.32 -3.13 7.70
N GLY A 50 2.41 -3.74 8.18
CA GLY A 50 2.86 -3.63 9.57
C GLY A 50 2.38 -4.76 10.48
N LYS A 51 1.31 -5.47 10.09
CA LYS A 51 0.70 -6.56 10.88
C LYS A 51 0.55 -7.86 10.08
N ASN A 52 0.09 -7.75 8.85
CA ASN A 52 -0.18 -8.84 7.94
C ASN A 52 0.82 -8.83 6.79
N THR A 53 1.20 -10.00 6.32
CA THR A 53 2.04 -10.18 5.12
C THR A 53 1.29 -11.06 4.13
N CYS A 54 1.22 -10.65 2.87
CA CYS A 54 0.90 -11.55 1.75
C CYS A 54 2.21 -11.87 0.99
N PRO A 55 2.82 -13.04 1.24
CA PRO A 55 4.12 -13.38 0.70
C PRO A 55 4.11 -13.56 -0.83
N PHE A 56 5.31 -13.73 -1.39
CA PHE A 56 5.48 -14.16 -2.79
C PHE A 56 4.76 -15.49 -3.05
N GLY A 57 4.10 -15.59 -4.20
CA GLY A 57 3.34 -16.78 -4.61
C GLY A 57 1.89 -16.80 -4.13
N GLU A 58 1.53 -16.00 -3.13
CA GLU A 58 0.15 -15.89 -2.68
C GLU A 58 -0.65 -14.85 -3.47
N SER A 59 -1.93 -15.17 -3.73
CA SER A 59 -2.85 -14.27 -4.42
C SER A 59 -3.05 -12.98 -3.65
N LYS A 60 -2.78 -11.85 -4.31
CA LYS A 60 -2.88 -10.53 -3.70
C LYS A 60 -4.32 -10.12 -3.41
N ALA A 61 -5.30 -10.77 -4.06
CA ALA A 61 -6.72 -10.64 -3.74
C ALA A 61 -7.13 -11.20 -2.36
N ASN A 62 -6.26 -11.97 -1.72
CA ASN A 62 -6.46 -12.47 -0.37
C ASN A 62 -5.88 -11.54 0.71
N PHE A 63 -5.06 -10.56 0.31
CA PHE A 63 -4.49 -9.60 1.25
C PHE A 63 -5.54 -8.57 1.65
N ILE A 64 -5.89 -8.56 2.94
CA ILE A 64 -6.85 -7.62 3.54
C ILE A 64 -6.12 -6.82 4.60
N THR A 65 -6.07 -5.50 4.43
CA THR A 65 -5.54 -4.58 5.42
C THR A 65 -6.64 -3.95 6.24
N ASP A 66 -6.52 -4.01 7.56
CA ASP A 66 -7.41 -3.30 8.49
C ASP A 66 -7.09 -1.80 8.44
N VAL A 67 -8.10 -0.96 8.21
CA VAL A 67 -7.98 0.50 8.15
C VAL A 67 -9.03 1.17 9.03
N PHE A 68 -8.82 2.43 9.39
CA PHE A 68 -9.61 3.10 10.42
C PHE A 68 -10.23 4.41 9.92
N LEU A 69 -11.46 4.69 10.33
CA LEU A 69 -12.16 5.93 9.96
C LEU A 69 -11.33 7.17 10.33
N ASN A 70 -11.32 8.14 9.42
CA ASN A 70 -10.66 9.43 9.54
C ASN A 70 -9.11 9.40 9.57
N HIS A 71 -8.50 8.27 9.17
CA HIS A 71 -7.04 8.08 9.15
C HIS A 71 -6.48 7.81 7.76
N ASN A 72 -5.17 7.96 7.61
CA ASN A 72 -4.51 7.83 6.33
C ASN A 72 -4.07 6.39 6.07
N VAL A 73 -4.21 6.00 4.81
CA VAL A 73 -3.60 4.81 4.22
C VAL A 73 -2.56 5.28 3.21
N LYS A 74 -1.34 4.76 3.31
CA LYS A 74 -0.21 5.14 2.46
C LYS A 74 0.31 3.91 1.73
N TRP A 75 0.56 4.03 0.44
CA TRP A 75 1.14 2.95 -0.36
C TRP A 75 2.54 3.33 -0.83
N LYS A 76 3.48 2.40 -0.66
CA LYS A 76 4.87 2.56 -1.06
C LYS A 76 5.34 1.29 -1.76
N ALA A 77 6.29 1.44 -2.68
CA ALA A 77 6.93 0.30 -3.34
C ALA A 77 8.45 0.34 -3.11
N VAL A 78 9.05 -0.84 -2.97
CA VAL A 78 10.48 -1.07 -2.83
C VAL A 78 10.90 -2.28 -3.66
N LEU A 79 12.17 -2.35 -4.05
CA LEU A 79 12.72 -3.51 -4.74
C LEU A 79 13.05 -4.58 -3.71
N PHE A 80 12.99 -5.84 -4.14
CA PHE A 80 13.37 -6.96 -3.30
C PHE A 80 14.89 -6.98 -3.07
N ASP A 81 15.68 -6.77 -4.12
CA ASP A 81 17.15 -6.81 -4.06
C ASP A 81 17.79 -5.60 -4.76
N HIS A 82 17.82 -4.47 -4.04
CA HIS A 82 18.35 -3.19 -4.50
C HIS A 82 19.83 -3.22 -4.88
N SER A 83 20.62 -4.16 -4.36
CA SER A 83 22.06 -4.27 -4.61
C SER A 83 22.45 -5.37 -5.60
N GLY A 84 21.56 -6.34 -5.83
CA GLY A 84 21.82 -7.48 -6.69
C GLY A 84 20.97 -7.46 -7.94
N ALA A 85 20.03 -8.40 -8.03
CA ALA A 85 19.31 -8.66 -9.29
C ALA A 85 18.43 -7.48 -9.74
N ASP A 86 17.92 -6.65 -8.82
CA ASP A 86 17.03 -5.53 -9.13
C ASP A 86 17.76 -4.17 -9.20
N LYS A 87 19.09 -4.13 -9.11
CA LYS A 87 19.87 -2.89 -8.98
C LYS A 87 19.66 -1.84 -10.10
N ASP A 88 19.36 -2.30 -11.32
CA ASP A 88 19.18 -1.45 -12.50
C ASP A 88 17.70 -1.05 -12.70
N TYR A 89 16.87 -1.28 -11.67
CA TYR A 89 15.45 -0.98 -11.67
C TYR A 89 15.10 0.08 -10.63
N SER A 90 13.96 0.73 -10.84
CA SER A 90 13.23 1.48 -9.82
C SER A 90 11.77 1.06 -9.82
N VAL A 91 11.10 1.22 -8.68
CA VAL A 91 9.69 0.90 -8.53
C VAL A 91 8.96 1.99 -7.75
N GLU A 92 7.75 2.30 -8.18
CA GLU A 92 6.90 3.31 -7.54
C GLU A 92 5.42 2.96 -7.65
N VAL A 93 4.65 3.28 -6.61
CA VAL A 93 3.19 3.21 -6.69
C VAL A 93 2.68 4.47 -7.37
N LEU A 94 1.89 4.30 -8.44
CA LEU A 94 1.33 5.40 -9.23
C LEU A 94 -0.06 5.80 -8.76
N ALA A 95 -0.91 4.82 -8.44
CA ALA A 95 -2.27 5.13 -8.04
C ALA A 95 -2.94 4.02 -7.21
N TYR A 96 -3.90 4.47 -6.41
CA TYR A 96 -5.00 3.65 -5.93
C TYR A 96 -6.20 3.83 -6.86
N ASN A 97 -6.92 2.75 -7.14
CA ASN A 97 -8.13 2.71 -7.97
C ASN A 97 -9.24 1.90 -7.30
N TYR A 98 -10.33 2.53 -6.90
CA TYR A 98 -11.51 1.85 -6.38
C TYR A 98 -12.10 0.89 -7.41
N LYS A 99 -12.41 -0.34 -6.98
CA LYS A 99 -13.13 -1.32 -7.78
C LYS A 99 -14.56 -1.45 -7.28
N ASN A 100 -15.51 -1.05 -8.11
CA ASN A 100 -16.94 -1.16 -7.80
C ASN A 100 -17.44 -2.60 -8.01
N THR A 101 -17.21 -3.45 -7.02
CA THR A 101 -17.77 -4.81 -6.96
C THR A 101 -18.98 -4.82 -6.01
N THR A 102 -19.81 -5.87 -6.08
CA THR A 102 -21.04 -6.00 -5.26
C THR A 102 -20.80 -5.80 -3.75
N ASN A 103 -19.67 -6.28 -3.24
CA ASN A 103 -19.32 -6.24 -1.81
C ASN A 103 -18.33 -5.13 -1.45
N SER A 104 -17.89 -4.35 -2.43
CA SER A 104 -16.98 -3.24 -2.25
C SER A 104 -17.74 -1.96 -1.90
N ARG A 105 -17.16 -1.17 -1.02
CA ARG A 105 -17.61 0.17 -0.66
C ARG A 105 -16.47 1.13 -0.87
N ARG A 106 -16.77 2.29 -1.45
CA ARG A 106 -15.79 3.35 -1.58
C ARG A 106 -15.53 3.96 -0.21
N ILE A 107 -14.28 3.88 0.25
CA ILE A 107 -13.89 4.39 1.59
C ILE A 107 -13.09 5.69 1.53
N PHE A 108 -12.77 6.19 0.33
CA PHE A 108 -12.08 7.46 0.10
C PHE A 108 -13.01 8.43 -0.66
N SER A 109 -12.72 9.74 -0.63
CA SER A 109 -13.51 10.72 -1.35
C SER A 109 -13.39 10.63 -2.88
N GLN A 110 -12.33 9.98 -3.37
CA GLN A 110 -12.01 9.85 -4.80
C GLN A 110 -11.97 8.38 -5.20
N ASP A 111 -12.44 8.07 -6.40
CA ASP A 111 -12.36 6.72 -6.96
C ASP A 111 -10.92 6.38 -7.36
N ARG A 112 -10.13 7.37 -7.77
CA ARG A 112 -8.70 7.22 -8.07
C ARG A 112 -7.90 8.24 -7.27
N ILE A 113 -6.83 7.78 -6.62
CA ILE A 113 -5.88 8.62 -5.92
C ILE A 113 -4.55 8.48 -6.64
N ASN A 114 -4.11 9.55 -7.30
CA ASN A 114 -2.82 9.57 -7.98
C ASN A 114 -1.69 9.90 -7.01
N ARG A 115 -0.49 9.44 -7.35
CA ARG A 115 0.73 9.78 -6.64
C ARG A 115 0.94 11.29 -6.66
N SER A 116 1.21 11.86 -5.49
CA SER A 116 1.57 13.26 -5.30
C SER A 116 2.69 13.34 -4.27
N ASN A 117 3.70 14.18 -4.53
CA ASN A 117 4.88 14.34 -3.65
C ASN A 117 5.55 13.01 -3.28
N GLY A 118 5.67 12.10 -4.25
CA GLY A 118 6.37 10.82 -4.08
C GLY A 118 5.55 9.70 -3.45
N LYS A 119 4.29 9.94 -3.03
CA LYS A 119 3.44 8.95 -2.34
C LYS A 119 2.02 8.89 -2.89
N VAL A 120 1.39 7.73 -2.75
CA VAL A 120 -0.08 7.59 -2.86
C VAL A 120 -0.61 7.53 -1.44
N GLU A 121 -1.55 8.41 -1.11
CA GLU A 121 -2.11 8.55 0.24
C GLU A 121 -3.59 8.89 0.17
N GLY A 122 -4.42 8.14 0.91
CA GLY A 122 -5.85 8.35 1.00
C GLY A 122 -6.31 8.41 2.45
N ARG A 123 -7.19 9.36 2.77
CA ARG A 123 -7.82 9.46 4.09
C ARG A 123 -9.17 8.77 4.09
N VAL A 124 -9.33 7.73 4.91
CA VAL A 124 -10.58 6.99 5.04
C VAL A 124 -11.68 7.97 5.50
N LEU A 125 -12.80 7.95 4.80
CA LEU A 125 -13.97 8.78 5.10
C LEU A 125 -14.42 8.56 6.55
N ASN A 126 -14.85 9.62 7.20
CA ASN A 126 -15.40 9.55 8.56
C ASN A 126 -16.91 9.23 8.52
N ASP A 127 -17.24 8.06 7.99
CA ASP A 127 -18.61 7.57 7.85
C ASP A 127 -18.79 6.23 8.60
N PRO A 128 -19.59 6.21 9.69
CA PRO A 128 -19.85 4.99 10.46
C PRO A 128 -20.47 3.85 9.66
N GLU A 129 -21.17 4.11 8.55
CA GLU A 129 -21.76 3.06 7.70
C GLU A 129 -20.71 2.20 6.99
N LEU A 130 -19.47 2.70 6.92
CA LEU A 130 -18.34 1.98 6.34
C LEU A 130 -17.74 0.94 7.30
N LEU A 131 -18.10 0.94 8.58
CA LEU A 131 -17.57 -0.03 9.54
C LEU A 131 -17.84 -1.48 9.10
N GLU A 132 -16.80 -2.31 9.21
CA GLU A 132 -16.76 -3.71 8.77
C GLU A 132 -16.98 -3.94 7.27
N LYS A 133 -17.07 -2.88 6.46
CA LYS A 133 -17.17 -2.98 5.00
C LYS A 133 -15.80 -3.21 4.35
N LEU A 134 -15.84 -3.94 3.23
CA LEU A 134 -14.69 -4.15 2.37
C LEU A 134 -14.60 -3.07 1.31
N ASN A 135 -13.38 -2.77 0.91
CA ASN A 135 -13.05 -1.96 -0.23
C ASN A 135 -12.11 -2.80 -1.12
N ASP A 136 -12.64 -3.28 -2.23
CA ASP A 136 -11.83 -3.88 -3.29
C ASP A 136 -11.21 -2.74 -4.11
N TYR A 137 -9.91 -2.83 -4.36
CA TYR A 137 -9.19 -1.79 -5.09
C TYR A 137 -8.07 -2.37 -5.94
N GLY A 138 -7.63 -1.61 -6.94
CA GLY A 138 -6.42 -1.83 -7.70
C GLY A 138 -5.32 -0.89 -7.22
N ILE A 139 -4.12 -1.42 -7.03
CA ILE A 139 -2.89 -0.62 -6.97
C ILE A 139 -2.18 -0.70 -8.30
N GLU A 140 -1.97 0.46 -8.90
CA GLU A 140 -1.15 0.65 -10.09
C GLU A 140 0.27 0.99 -9.65
N PHE A 141 1.26 0.20 -10.06
CA PHE A 141 2.67 0.48 -9.82
C PHE A 141 3.49 0.40 -11.10
N LYS A 142 4.57 1.17 -11.15
CA LYS A 142 5.47 1.27 -12.29
C LYS A 142 6.83 0.75 -11.91
N MET A 143 7.38 -0.10 -12.77
CA MET A 143 8.78 -0.48 -12.78
C MET A 143 9.47 0.27 -13.92
N THR A 144 10.64 0.85 -13.66
CA THR A 144 11.49 1.46 -14.69
C THR A 144 12.81 0.73 -14.68
N HIS A 145 13.29 0.30 -15.84
CA HIS A 145 14.64 -0.18 -16.03
C HIS A 145 15.47 0.94 -16.67
N GLU A 146 16.69 1.17 -16.21
CA GLU A 146 17.54 2.29 -16.67
C GLU A 146 17.68 2.39 -18.19
N ARG A 147 17.64 1.25 -18.90
CA ARG A 147 17.85 1.18 -20.35
C ARG A 147 16.67 0.67 -21.17
N ASN A 148 15.67 0.07 -20.53
CA ASN A 148 14.62 -0.69 -21.22
C ASN A 148 13.22 -0.06 -21.07
N GLY A 149 13.18 1.22 -20.65
CA GLY A 149 11.95 1.96 -20.45
C GLY A 149 11.21 1.53 -19.19
N SER A 150 9.89 1.70 -19.20
CA SER A 150 9.05 1.47 -18.03
C SER A 150 7.84 0.61 -18.34
N LYS A 151 7.35 -0.07 -17.30
CA LYS A 151 6.17 -0.92 -17.36
C LYS A 151 5.26 -0.68 -16.16
N THR A 152 3.98 -0.50 -16.42
CA THR A 152 2.94 -0.38 -15.39
C THR A 152 2.23 -1.72 -15.20
N ILE A 153 1.92 -2.06 -13.95
CA ILE A 153 1.26 -3.28 -13.52
C ILE A 153 0.16 -2.93 -12.51
N ASP A 154 -0.96 -3.64 -12.59
CA ASP A 154 -2.07 -3.53 -11.64
C ASP A 154 -2.20 -4.78 -10.77
N MET A 155 -2.49 -4.57 -9.48
CA MET A 155 -2.68 -5.61 -8.47
C MET A 155 -3.94 -5.34 -7.65
N ASP A 156 -4.61 -6.38 -7.17
CA ASP A 156 -5.98 -6.29 -6.63
C ASP A 156 -6.13 -6.66 -5.13
N PRO A 157 -5.49 -5.95 -4.19
CA PRO A 157 -5.69 -6.15 -2.74
C PRO A 157 -7.02 -5.58 -2.22
N LYS A 158 -7.25 -5.72 -0.91
CA LYS A 158 -8.47 -5.27 -0.23
C LYS A 158 -8.17 -4.49 1.04
N LEU A 159 -9.05 -3.55 1.38
CA LEU A 159 -9.07 -2.91 2.70
C LEU A 159 -10.34 -3.31 3.43
N LYS A 160 -10.27 -3.39 4.76
CA LYS A 160 -11.43 -3.57 5.63
C LYS A 160 -11.46 -2.49 6.68
N VAL A 161 -12.55 -1.74 6.75
CA VAL A 161 -12.69 -0.69 7.77
C VAL A 161 -13.03 -1.33 9.12
N LYS A 162 -12.24 -1.02 10.14
CA LYS A 162 -12.37 -1.54 11.50
C LYS A 162 -12.69 -0.45 12.52
N PRO A 163 -13.42 -0.78 13.60
CA PRO A 163 -13.47 0.10 14.76
C PRO A 163 -12.07 0.27 15.35
N ARG A 164 -11.82 1.42 15.99
CA ARG A 164 -10.57 1.61 16.74
C ARG A 164 -10.55 0.63 17.92
N GLN A 165 -9.40 0.00 18.15
CA GLN A 165 -9.14 -0.78 19.36
C GLN A 165 -8.61 0.13 20.47
#